data_AF-A0A0C1CSU2-F1
#
_entry.id   AF-A0A0C1CSU2-F1
#
_cell.length_a   1.000
_cell.length_b   1.000
_cell.length_c   1.000
_cell.angle_alpha   90.00
_cell.angle_beta   90.00
_cell.angle_gamma   90.00
#
_symmetry.space_group_name_H-M   'P 1'
#
loop_
_entity.id
_entity.type
_entity.pdbx_description
1 polymer ?
#
loop_
_entity_poly.entity_id
_entity_poly.type
_entity_poly.pdbx_seq_one_letter_code
_entity_poly.pdbx_strand_id
1 'polypeptide(L)'
;MKNIYILLSLFLSLLSFGQVNVGYALIDKKMSAISTSSTNSTEAIANYIKANFKTDADKIRAVFYWTTSNISYDVANMYAVNFNETPQDRIIKALKTKKGVCIHYAEVFNDISNKIGIQSYIIEGYTKQYGKVANLAHAWCAAKIDNKWYLFDPTWGSGYVNNGKFIKKLNEYYFKAEPSKLISSHIPFDYLWQFLNYPITNNEFYAGTTQIIKSKKFFDFETEIAKYNKLPETDKLFESAARIEKNGVLNALILERLEGKKKEVAYLRHNANIEKLNSIVADFNEAVILLNDFVHYRNNKFKPAFSDDEISRMIQTPKEKLVKCQDAIYNIGAVGNENASNLASIKKSINEVLAQTEEHVLFVQEYLSKSKIARKLMFTKVSWYGVPLN
;
A
#
# COMPACT_ATOMS: atom_id res chain seq x y z
N MET A 1 0.57 -84.69 -16.13
CA MET A 1 -0.58 -83.94 -15.59
C MET A 1 -0.04 -82.83 -14.68
N LYS A 2 -0.03 -81.58 -15.16
CA LYS A 2 0.51 -80.42 -14.44
C LYS A 2 -0.64 -79.69 -13.75
N ASN A 3 -0.64 -79.64 -12.43
CA ASN A 3 -1.59 -78.85 -11.65
C ASN A 3 -1.06 -77.42 -11.53
N ILE A 4 -1.79 -76.48 -12.14
CA ILE A 4 -1.56 -75.04 -12.03
C ILE A 4 -2.51 -74.53 -10.94
N TYR A 5 -1.97 -74.04 -9.83
CA TYR A 5 -2.73 -73.30 -8.83
C TYR A 5 -2.77 -71.82 -9.26
N ILE A 6 -3.96 -71.34 -9.65
CA ILE A 6 -4.23 -69.93 -9.92
C ILE A 6 -4.50 -69.25 -8.57
N LEU A 7 -3.57 -68.40 -8.14
CA LEU A 7 -3.73 -67.54 -6.97
C LEU A 7 -4.58 -66.33 -7.39
N LEU A 8 -5.84 -66.28 -6.95
CA LEU A 8 -6.75 -65.15 -7.20
C LEU A 8 -6.48 -64.06 -6.16
N SER A 9 -5.63 -63.07 -6.49
CA SER A 9 -5.45 -61.88 -5.66
C SER A 9 -6.61 -60.91 -5.88
N LEU A 10 -7.55 -60.85 -4.93
CA LEU A 10 -8.56 -59.80 -4.83
C LEU A 10 -7.87 -58.44 -4.60
N PHE A 11 -7.74 -57.65 -5.66
CA PHE A 11 -7.49 -56.22 -5.55
C PHE A 11 -8.79 -55.54 -5.06
N LEU A 12 -8.89 -55.28 -3.75
CA LEU A 12 -9.86 -54.30 -3.25
C LEU A 12 -9.41 -52.91 -3.73
N SER A 13 -9.99 -52.45 -4.83
CA SER A 13 -9.99 -51.03 -5.17
C SER A 13 -10.84 -50.31 -4.13
N LEU A 14 -10.19 -49.75 -3.10
CA LEU A 14 -10.79 -48.73 -2.26
C LEU A 14 -11.08 -47.52 -3.15
N LEU A 15 -12.34 -47.42 -3.60
CA LEU A 15 -12.92 -46.20 -4.12
C LEU A 15 -12.85 -45.15 -3.00
N SER A 16 -11.83 -44.29 -3.07
CA SER A 16 -11.74 -43.07 -2.26
C SER A 16 -12.80 -42.09 -2.75
N PHE A 17 -14.06 -42.32 -2.38
CA PHE A 17 -15.05 -41.25 -2.34
C PHE A 17 -14.59 -40.28 -1.25
N GLY A 18 -14.37 -39.02 -1.62
CA GLY A 18 -13.96 -37.97 -0.68
C GLY A 18 -14.94 -37.93 0.49
N GLN A 19 -14.48 -38.34 1.68
CA GLN A 19 -15.26 -38.19 2.90
C GLN A 19 -15.51 -36.69 3.10
N VAL A 20 -16.78 -36.28 3.05
CA VAL A 20 -17.21 -35.02 3.65
C VAL A 20 -16.71 -35.07 5.08
N ASN A 21 -15.78 -34.18 5.44
CA ASN A 21 -15.21 -34.16 6.78
C ASN A 21 -16.36 -33.96 7.78
N VAL A 22 -16.67 -35.00 8.56
CA VAL A 22 -17.81 -35.03 9.50
C VAL A 22 -17.75 -33.83 10.47
N GLY A 23 -16.55 -33.31 10.75
CA GLY A 23 -16.36 -32.11 11.56
C GLY A 23 -16.95 -30.82 10.96
N TYR A 24 -16.92 -30.65 9.63
CA TYR A 24 -17.45 -29.45 8.99
C TYR A 24 -18.97 -29.36 9.10
N ALA A 25 -19.68 -30.48 8.95
CA ALA A 25 -21.14 -30.51 9.06
C ALA A 25 -21.64 -30.01 10.44
N LEU A 26 -20.90 -30.32 11.52
CA LEU A 26 -21.24 -29.85 12.87
C LEU A 26 -21.01 -28.34 13.02
N ILE A 27 -19.89 -27.84 12.50
CA ILE A 27 -19.57 -26.40 12.52
C ILE A 27 -20.60 -25.63 11.70
N ASP A 28 -20.89 -26.09 10.49
CA ASP A 28 -21.86 -25.50 9.57
C ASP A 28 -23.26 -25.47 10.18
N LYS A 29 -23.70 -26.59 10.78
CA LYS A 29 -24.97 -26.64 11.51
C LYS A 29 -25.02 -25.60 12.63
N LYS A 30 -23.95 -25.48 13.43
CA LYS A 30 -23.89 -24.50 14.52
C LYS A 30 -23.86 -23.05 14.01
N MET A 31 -23.23 -22.79 12.87
CA MET A 31 -23.21 -21.48 12.23
C MET A 31 -24.51 -21.14 11.52
N SER A 32 -25.24 -22.12 10.99
CA SER A 32 -26.58 -21.91 10.42
C SER A 32 -27.61 -21.46 11.46
N ALA A 33 -27.37 -21.79 12.74
CA ALA A 33 -28.22 -21.43 13.87
C ALA A 33 -27.80 -20.12 14.58
N ILE A 34 -26.82 -19.38 14.05
CA ILE A 34 -26.40 -18.09 14.62
C ILE A 34 -27.58 -17.10 14.63
N SER A 35 -27.81 -16.42 15.76
CA SER A 35 -28.90 -15.45 15.87
C SER A 35 -28.60 -14.19 15.04
N THR A 36 -29.65 -13.53 14.56
CA THR A 36 -29.54 -12.28 13.80
C THR A 36 -28.79 -11.19 14.57
N SER A 37 -29.03 -11.08 15.89
CA SER A 37 -28.31 -10.18 16.80
C SER A 37 -26.80 -10.37 16.79
N SER A 38 -26.31 -11.59 16.56
CA SER A 38 -24.89 -11.94 16.45
C SER A 38 -24.33 -11.79 15.03
N THR A 39 -25.09 -11.22 14.09
CA THR A 39 -24.68 -11.05 12.68
C THR A 39 -24.73 -9.61 12.16
N ASN A 40 -24.94 -8.64 13.05
CA ASN A 40 -25.07 -7.22 12.71
C ASN A 40 -23.72 -6.55 12.40
N SER A 41 -22.61 -7.14 12.86
CA SER A 41 -21.25 -6.68 12.57
C SER A 41 -20.31 -7.88 12.49
N THR A 42 -19.18 -7.71 11.82
CA THR A 42 -18.11 -8.73 11.81
C THR A 42 -17.54 -8.98 13.20
N GLU A 43 -17.55 -7.98 14.08
CA GLU A 43 -17.17 -8.12 15.50
C GLU A 43 -18.11 -9.08 16.24
N ALA A 44 -19.44 -8.94 16.05
CA ALA A 44 -20.41 -9.83 16.66
C ALA A 44 -20.25 -11.28 16.18
N ILE A 45 -20.01 -11.46 14.87
CA ILE A 45 -19.76 -12.78 14.26
C ILE A 45 -18.46 -13.39 14.81
N ALA A 46 -17.38 -12.60 14.86
CA ALA A 46 -16.10 -13.05 15.41
C ALA A 46 -16.21 -13.45 16.89
N ASN A 47 -16.95 -12.70 17.70
CA ASN A 47 -17.18 -13.02 19.11
C ASN A 47 -17.99 -14.30 19.28
N TYR A 48 -19.03 -14.51 18.45
CA TYR A 48 -19.76 -15.78 18.42
C TYR A 48 -18.84 -16.95 18.05
N ILE A 49 -18.00 -16.79 17.03
CA ILE A 49 -17.05 -17.83 16.59
C ILE A 49 -16.06 -18.17 17.73
N LYS A 50 -15.44 -17.16 18.35
CA LYS A 50 -14.50 -17.34 19.48
C LYS A 50 -15.13 -18.07 20.67
N ALA A 51 -16.39 -17.77 20.97
CA ALA A 51 -17.11 -18.41 22.07
C ALA A 51 -17.41 -19.89 21.79
N ASN A 52 -17.64 -20.25 20.52
CA ASN A 52 -18.20 -21.54 20.14
C ASN A 52 -17.21 -22.54 19.54
N PHE A 53 -16.04 -22.08 19.09
CA PHE A 53 -15.01 -22.92 18.44
C PHE A 53 -13.63 -22.66 19.04
N LYS A 54 -12.85 -23.73 19.21
CA LYS A 54 -11.55 -23.68 19.90
C LYS A 54 -10.37 -23.65 18.95
N THR A 55 -10.37 -24.53 17.96
CA THR A 55 -9.25 -24.68 17.01
C THR A 55 -9.35 -23.66 15.88
N ASP A 56 -8.21 -23.26 15.31
CA ASP A 56 -8.21 -22.33 14.18
C ASP A 56 -8.83 -22.95 12.92
N ALA A 57 -8.71 -24.27 12.75
CA ALA A 57 -9.40 -25.02 11.71
C ALA A 57 -10.94 -24.91 11.83
N ASP A 58 -11.49 -25.03 13.03
CA ASP A 58 -12.94 -24.91 13.24
C ASP A 58 -13.41 -23.47 13.05
N LYS A 59 -12.65 -22.50 13.59
CA LYS A 59 -13.01 -21.08 13.47
C LYS A 59 -12.97 -20.65 12.00
N ILE A 60 -11.92 -20.98 11.24
CA ILE A 60 -11.85 -20.58 9.83
C ILE A 60 -12.92 -21.26 8.98
N ARG A 61 -13.31 -22.50 9.32
CA ARG A 61 -14.50 -23.14 8.71
C ARG A 61 -15.76 -22.34 8.97
N ALA A 62 -15.96 -21.91 10.22
CA ALA A 62 -17.11 -21.09 10.60
C ALA A 62 -17.14 -19.75 9.84
N VAL A 63 -15.99 -19.08 9.67
CA VAL A 63 -15.89 -17.84 8.87
C VAL A 63 -16.24 -18.07 7.41
N PHE A 64 -15.67 -19.12 6.79
CA PHE A 64 -15.94 -19.46 5.39
C PHE A 64 -17.42 -19.75 5.19
N TYR A 65 -17.97 -20.67 5.99
CA TYR A 65 -19.37 -21.07 5.89
C TYR A 65 -20.33 -19.90 6.09
N TRP A 66 -20.06 -19.05 7.09
CA TRP A 66 -20.90 -17.87 7.32
C TRP A 66 -20.90 -16.96 6.10
N THR A 67 -19.71 -16.63 5.57
CA THR A 67 -19.57 -15.74 4.42
C THR A 67 -20.26 -16.32 3.17
N THR A 68 -20.00 -17.59 2.83
CA THR A 68 -20.55 -18.25 1.64
C THR A 68 -22.06 -18.48 1.70
N SER A 69 -22.60 -18.72 2.90
CA SER A 69 -24.00 -19.05 3.07
C SER A 69 -24.89 -17.81 3.23
N ASN A 70 -24.33 -16.71 3.77
CA ASN A 70 -25.11 -15.52 4.08
C ASN A 70 -25.04 -14.43 3.01
N ILE A 71 -24.03 -14.41 2.15
CA ILE A 71 -23.91 -13.41 1.08
C ILE A 71 -24.34 -14.06 -0.25
N SER A 72 -25.02 -13.29 -1.10
CA SER A 72 -25.42 -13.71 -2.46
C SER A 72 -24.75 -12.83 -3.52
N TYR A 73 -24.31 -13.43 -4.63
CA TYR A 73 -23.54 -12.68 -5.63
C TYR A 73 -24.43 -11.66 -6.34
N ASP A 74 -23.99 -10.41 -6.34
CA ASP A 74 -24.72 -9.29 -6.95
C ASP A 74 -24.41 -9.18 -8.44
N VAL A 75 -25.04 -10.05 -9.24
CA VAL A 75 -24.85 -10.10 -10.70
C VAL A 75 -25.18 -8.75 -11.35
N ALA A 76 -26.17 -8.02 -10.85
CA ALA A 76 -26.60 -6.74 -11.42
C ALA A 76 -25.51 -5.66 -11.30
N ASN A 77 -24.72 -5.71 -10.23
CA ASN A 77 -23.67 -4.73 -9.94
C ASN A 77 -22.25 -5.28 -10.17
N MET A 78 -22.08 -6.42 -10.86
CA MET A 78 -20.76 -7.04 -11.02
C MET A 78 -19.74 -6.22 -11.82
N TYR A 79 -20.21 -5.25 -12.61
CA TYR A 79 -19.39 -4.31 -13.36
C TYR A 79 -19.34 -2.91 -12.73
N ALA A 80 -20.07 -2.69 -11.63
CA ALA A 80 -20.14 -1.38 -11.00
C ALA A 80 -18.86 -1.15 -10.18
N VAL A 81 -18.13 -0.08 -10.50
CA VAL A 81 -16.96 0.35 -9.73
C VAL A 81 -17.32 1.60 -8.95
N ASN A 82 -17.19 1.55 -7.62
CA ASN A 82 -17.34 2.71 -6.76
C ASN A 82 -15.99 3.06 -6.12
N PHE A 83 -15.31 4.05 -6.68
CA PHE A 83 -13.98 4.49 -6.22
C PHE A 83 -13.99 5.16 -4.84
N ASN A 84 -15.17 5.55 -4.31
CA ASN A 84 -15.30 6.22 -3.03
C ASN A 84 -15.64 5.27 -1.87
N GLU A 85 -15.85 3.97 -2.15
CA GLU A 85 -16.25 3.00 -1.12
C GLU A 85 -15.02 2.52 -0.33
N THR A 86 -15.02 2.75 0.99
CA THR A 86 -13.96 2.23 1.86
C THR A 86 -14.13 0.73 2.10
N PRO A 87 -13.07 0.02 2.55
CA PRO A 87 -13.20 -1.38 3.01
C PRO A 87 -14.34 -1.58 4.02
N GLN A 88 -14.47 -0.66 4.97
CA GLN A 88 -15.51 -0.72 6.00
C GLN A 88 -16.92 -0.54 5.42
N ASP A 89 -17.10 0.36 4.44
CA ASP A 89 -18.37 0.55 3.75
C ASP A 89 -18.80 -0.72 3.01
N ARG A 90 -17.86 -1.39 2.32
CA ARG A 90 -18.10 -2.68 1.65
C ARG A 90 -18.58 -3.75 2.62
N ILE A 91 -17.94 -3.86 3.78
CA ILE A 91 -18.33 -4.80 4.84
C ILE A 91 -19.75 -4.49 5.32
N ILE A 92 -20.01 -3.24 5.71
CA ILE A 92 -21.33 -2.82 6.21
C ILE A 92 -22.43 -3.10 5.19
N LYS A 93 -22.20 -2.76 3.93
CA LYS A 93 -23.11 -3.02 2.83
C LYS A 93 -23.37 -4.50 2.62
N ALA A 94 -22.34 -5.34 2.64
CA ALA A 94 -22.48 -6.79 2.50
C ALA A 94 -23.26 -7.40 3.66
N LEU A 95 -22.99 -6.97 4.90
CA LEU A 95 -23.72 -7.43 6.09
C LEU A 95 -25.19 -7.00 6.07
N LYS A 96 -25.49 -5.77 5.63
CA LYS A 96 -26.84 -5.20 5.60
C LYS A 96 -27.69 -5.78 4.48
N THR A 97 -27.15 -5.82 3.27
CA THR A 97 -27.89 -6.23 2.06
C THR A 97 -27.84 -7.73 1.82
N LYS A 98 -26.91 -8.44 2.47
CA LYS A 98 -26.60 -9.87 2.22
C LYS A 98 -26.26 -10.13 0.75
N LYS A 99 -25.73 -9.11 0.06
CA LYS A 99 -25.34 -9.13 -1.36
C LYS A 99 -24.02 -8.42 -1.56
N GLY A 100 -23.28 -8.83 -2.59
CA GLY A 100 -22.04 -8.17 -2.99
C GLY A 100 -21.34 -8.90 -4.13
N VAL A 101 -20.24 -8.31 -4.59
CA VAL A 101 -19.31 -8.90 -5.57
C VAL A 101 -18.06 -9.42 -4.86
N CYS A 102 -17.10 -10.00 -5.59
CA CYS A 102 -15.95 -10.73 -5.01
C CYS A 102 -15.24 -10.00 -3.86
N ILE A 103 -14.94 -8.70 -4.00
CA ILE A 103 -14.27 -7.93 -2.96
C ILE A 103 -15.08 -7.85 -1.65
N HIS A 104 -16.41 -7.83 -1.71
CA HIS A 104 -17.26 -7.79 -0.52
C HIS A 104 -17.17 -9.08 0.29
N TYR A 105 -17.12 -10.23 -0.41
CA TYR A 105 -16.91 -11.53 0.25
C TYR A 105 -15.52 -11.60 0.88
N ALA A 106 -14.49 -11.16 0.14
CA ALA A 106 -13.11 -11.18 0.60
C ALA A 106 -12.91 -10.27 1.84
N GLU A 107 -13.47 -9.07 1.83
CA GLU A 107 -13.39 -8.12 2.96
C GLU A 107 -14.07 -8.69 4.22
N VAL A 108 -15.27 -9.23 4.09
CA VAL A 108 -15.99 -9.83 5.22
C VAL A 108 -15.24 -11.04 5.77
N PHE A 109 -14.76 -11.95 4.92
CA PHE A 109 -13.97 -13.10 5.34
C PHE A 109 -12.69 -12.66 6.05
N ASN A 110 -11.95 -11.72 5.46
CA ASN A 110 -10.67 -11.25 5.96
C ASN A 110 -10.80 -10.53 7.30
N ASP A 111 -11.79 -9.65 7.43
CA ASP A 111 -12.02 -8.87 8.65
C ASP A 111 -12.46 -9.76 9.83
N ILE A 112 -13.35 -10.73 9.60
CA ILE A 112 -13.72 -11.71 10.64
C ILE A 112 -12.51 -12.57 11.01
N SER A 113 -11.74 -13.06 10.02
CA SER A 113 -10.55 -13.90 10.26
C SER A 113 -9.52 -13.20 11.15
N ASN A 114 -9.21 -11.93 10.86
CA ASN A 114 -8.29 -11.16 11.69
C ASN A 114 -8.83 -10.94 13.11
N LYS A 115 -10.13 -10.68 13.27
CA LYS A 115 -10.79 -10.50 14.59
C LYS A 115 -10.85 -11.75 15.47
N ILE A 116 -10.74 -12.94 14.87
CA ILE A 116 -10.62 -14.22 15.59
C ILE A 116 -9.17 -14.64 15.85
N GLY A 117 -8.20 -13.79 15.48
CA GLY A 117 -6.77 -14.04 15.69
C GLY A 117 -6.09 -14.84 14.58
N ILE A 118 -6.75 -15.04 13.44
CA ILE A 118 -6.17 -15.74 12.28
C ILE A 118 -5.66 -14.72 11.28
N GLN A 119 -4.35 -14.69 11.06
CA GLN A 119 -3.73 -13.80 10.09
C GLN A 119 -4.27 -14.08 8.69
N SER A 120 -4.87 -13.07 8.08
CA SER A 120 -5.50 -13.16 6.76
C SER A 120 -5.10 -11.98 5.86
N TYR A 121 -5.05 -12.24 4.56
CA TYR A 121 -4.81 -11.25 3.52
C TYR A 121 -5.87 -11.33 2.43
N ILE A 122 -6.30 -10.18 1.92
CA ILE A 122 -7.05 -10.10 0.66
C ILE A 122 -6.05 -10.13 -0.50
N ILE A 123 -6.38 -10.91 -1.51
CA ILE A 123 -5.57 -11.11 -2.70
C ILE A 123 -6.37 -10.64 -3.90
N GLU A 124 -5.77 -9.75 -4.67
CA GLU A 124 -6.32 -9.27 -5.93
C GLU A 124 -5.57 -9.91 -7.09
N GLY A 125 -6.33 -10.33 -8.09
CA GLY A 125 -5.78 -10.97 -9.27
C GLY A 125 -6.83 -11.15 -10.36
N TYR A 126 -6.64 -12.19 -11.15
CA TYR A 126 -7.59 -12.57 -12.18
C TYR A 126 -7.69 -14.09 -12.26
N THR A 127 -8.76 -14.57 -12.90
CA THR A 127 -9.07 -15.98 -12.93
C THR A 127 -9.10 -16.55 -14.33
N LYS A 128 -9.05 -17.88 -14.41
CA LYS A 128 -9.19 -18.65 -15.64
C LYS A 128 -10.23 -19.73 -15.46
N GLN A 129 -11.16 -19.82 -16.40
CA GLN A 129 -12.16 -20.88 -16.48
C GLN A 129 -12.16 -21.46 -17.89
N TYR A 130 -12.22 -22.79 -18.01
CA TYR A 130 -12.22 -23.50 -19.30
C TYR A 130 -11.08 -23.06 -20.24
N GLY A 131 -9.89 -22.84 -19.68
CA GLY A 131 -8.70 -22.40 -20.42
C GLY A 131 -8.67 -20.90 -20.76
N LYS A 132 -9.75 -20.15 -20.50
CA LYS A 132 -9.89 -18.73 -20.85
C LYS A 132 -9.76 -17.83 -19.63
N VAL A 133 -8.96 -16.78 -19.75
CA VAL A 133 -8.85 -15.74 -18.74
C VAL A 133 -10.14 -14.93 -18.69
N ALA A 134 -10.64 -14.68 -17.47
CA ALA A 134 -11.82 -13.86 -17.26
C ALA A 134 -11.54 -12.39 -17.59
N ASN A 135 -12.58 -11.68 -18.06
CA ASN A 135 -12.50 -10.27 -18.39
C ASN A 135 -12.58 -9.34 -17.16
N LEU A 136 -12.79 -9.91 -15.97
CA LEU A 136 -12.90 -9.18 -14.72
C LEU A 136 -11.80 -9.60 -13.75
N ALA A 137 -11.27 -8.61 -13.04
CA ALA A 137 -10.45 -8.87 -11.86
C ALA A 137 -11.27 -9.62 -10.81
N HIS A 138 -10.56 -10.36 -9.96
CA HIS A 138 -11.16 -11.15 -8.90
C HIS A 138 -10.42 -10.92 -7.58
N ALA A 139 -11.14 -11.09 -6.48
CA ALA A 139 -10.61 -10.94 -5.14
C ALA A 139 -10.98 -12.17 -4.29
N TRP A 140 -9.99 -12.69 -3.58
CA TRP A 140 -10.12 -13.83 -2.66
C TRP A 140 -9.22 -13.61 -1.44
N CYS A 141 -9.07 -14.62 -0.57
CA CYS A 141 -8.28 -14.49 0.65
C CYS A 141 -7.22 -15.57 0.79
N ALA A 142 -6.19 -15.29 1.58
CA ALA A 142 -5.34 -16.27 2.22
C ALA A 142 -5.48 -16.17 3.73
N ALA A 143 -5.37 -17.30 4.43
CA ALA A 143 -5.24 -17.31 5.88
C ALA A 143 -4.17 -18.31 6.33
N LYS A 144 -3.44 -17.97 7.39
CA LYS A 144 -2.42 -18.83 8.00
C LYS A 144 -3.04 -19.70 9.09
N ILE A 145 -3.09 -21.01 8.85
CA ILE A 145 -3.67 -22.00 9.76
C ILE A 145 -2.57 -23.00 10.13
N ASP A 146 -2.31 -23.20 11.43
CA ASP A 146 -1.26 -24.10 11.93
C ASP A 146 0.10 -23.84 11.24
N ASN A 147 0.50 -22.57 11.17
CA ASN A 147 1.70 -22.07 10.48
C ASN A 147 1.77 -22.33 8.96
N LYS A 148 0.70 -22.79 8.31
CA LYS A 148 0.64 -23.00 6.87
C LYS A 148 -0.36 -22.07 6.19
N TRP A 149 0.03 -21.51 5.04
CA TRP A 149 -0.82 -20.66 4.23
C TRP A 149 -1.78 -21.48 3.37
N TYR A 150 -3.05 -21.11 3.41
CA TYR A 150 -4.11 -21.67 2.57
C TYR A 150 -4.89 -20.55 1.90
N LEU A 151 -5.46 -20.86 0.74
CA LEU A 151 -6.29 -19.94 -0.04
C LEU A 151 -7.77 -20.25 0.15
N PHE A 152 -8.58 -19.19 0.15
CA PHE A 152 -10.02 -19.23 0.36
C PHE A 152 -10.68 -18.31 -0.65
N ASP A 153 -11.56 -18.85 -1.50
CA ASP A 153 -12.44 -18.03 -2.34
C ASP A 153 -13.88 -18.16 -1.83
N PRO A 154 -14.32 -17.27 -0.92
CA PRO A 154 -15.70 -17.27 -0.45
C PRO A 154 -16.72 -16.90 -1.54
N THR A 155 -16.29 -16.29 -2.65
CA THR A 155 -17.18 -15.94 -3.76
C THR A 155 -17.55 -17.20 -4.56
N TRP A 156 -16.55 -17.90 -5.10
CA TRP A 156 -16.78 -19.15 -5.84
C TRP A 156 -17.13 -20.31 -4.92
N GLY A 157 -16.79 -20.21 -3.63
CA GLY A 157 -17.28 -21.08 -2.56
C GLY A 157 -18.77 -20.94 -2.29
N SER A 158 -19.38 -19.79 -2.59
CA SER A 158 -20.81 -19.54 -2.34
C SER A 158 -21.74 -20.11 -3.42
N GLY A 159 -21.23 -20.35 -4.62
CA GLY A 159 -22.06 -20.77 -5.76
C GLY A 159 -21.48 -20.34 -7.10
N TYR A 160 -22.34 -20.24 -8.10
CA TYR A 160 -21.96 -19.88 -9.47
C TYR A 160 -23.07 -19.09 -10.17
N VAL A 161 -22.71 -18.38 -11.24
CA VAL A 161 -23.69 -17.70 -12.10
C VAL A 161 -24.05 -18.61 -13.26
N ASN A 162 -25.35 -18.82 -13.46
CA ASN A 162 -25.90 -19.56 -14.59
C ASN A 162 -27.00 -18.74 -15.25
N ASN A 163 -26.92 -18.51 -16.56
CA ASN A 163 -27.87 -17.70 -17.33
C ASN A 163 -28.19 -16.34 -16.67
N GLY A 164 -27.14 -15.63 -16.22
CA GLY A 164 -27.27 -14.31 -15.59
C GLY A 164 -27.88 -14.32 -14.18
N LYS A 165 -28.09 -15.50 -13.57
CA LYS A 165 -28.63 -15.64 -12.20
C LYS A 165 -27.61 -16.33 -11.31
N PHE A 166 -27.45 -15.82 -10.10
CA PHE A 166 -26.64 -16.47 -9.08
C PHE A 166 -27.39 -17.68 -8.50
N ILE A 167 -26.74 -18.85 -8.52
CA ILE A 167 -27.20 -20.08 -7.89
C ILE A 167 -26.28 -20.36 -6.70
N LYS A 168 -26.85 -20.28 -5.50
CA LYS A 168 -26.14 -20.59 -4.26
C LYS A 168 -25.92 -22.10 -4.16
N LYS A 169 -24.66 -22.50 -4.02
CA LYS A 169 -24.24 -23.89 -3.82
C LYS A 169 -22.87 -23.89 -3.19
N LEU A 170 -22.79 -24.31 -1.93
CA LEU A 170 -21.52 -24.39 -1.21
C LEU A 170 -20.55 -25.28 -1.99
N ASN A 171 -19.34 -24.77 -2.22
CA ASN A 171 -18.29 -25.47 -2.96
C ASN A 171 -17.00 -25.57 -2.12
N GLU A 172 -16.76 -26.77 -1.61
CA GLU A 172 -15.62 -27.11 -0.75
C GLU A 172 -14.27 -26.97 -1.46
N TYR A 173 -14.24 -26.96 -2.80
CA TYR A 173 -12.98 -26.78 -3.55
C TYR A 173 -12.28 -25.46 -3.21
N TYR A 174 -13.05 -24.44 -2.83
CA TYR A 174 -12.55 -23.10 -2.50
C TYR A 174 -12.34 -22.87 -1.00
N PHE A 175 -12.51 -23.92 -0.17
CA PHE A 175 -12.20 -23.87 1.25
C PHE A 175 -10.83 -24.51 1.52
N LYS A 176 -9.94 -23.78 2.21
CA LYS A 176 -8.61 -24.27 2.62
C LYS A 176 -7.84 -24.87 1.42
N ALA A 177 -7.90 -24.21 0.27
CA ALA A 177 -7.26 -24.65 -0.96
C ALA A 177 -5.73 -24.51 -0.84
N GLU A 178 -5.01 -25.55 -1.26
CA GLU A 178 -3.56 -25.50 -1.36
C GLU A 178 -3.15 -24.50 -2.45
N PRO A 179 -2.18 -23.59 -2.19
CA PRO A 179 -1.76 -22.60 -3.19
C PRO A 179 -1.37 -23.21 -4.53
N SER A 180 -0.66 -24.34 -4.53
CA SER A 180 -0.25 -25.06 -5.73
C SER A 180 -1.40 -25.68 -6.54
N LYS A 181 -2.59 -25.81 -5.95
CA LYS A 181 -3.80 -26.27 -6.64
C LYS A 181 -4.60 -25.09 -7.19
N LEU A 182 -4.81 -24.06 -6.36
CA LEU A 182 -5.65 -22.92 -6.75
C LEU A 182 -4.99 -22.05 -7.83
N ILE A 183 -3.66 -22.01 -7.91
CA ILE A 183 -2.91 -21.25 -8.93
C ILE A 183 -3.25 -21.67 -10.37
N SER A 184 -3.85 -22.84 -10.57
CA SER A 184 -4.36 -23.30 -11.88
C SER A 184 -5.54 -22.47 -12.41
N SER A 185 -6.29 -21.81 -11.53
CA SER A 185 -7.45 -21.00 -11.87
C SER A 185 -7.43 -19.58 -11.30
N HIS A 186 -6.63 -19.30 -10.28
CA HIS A 186 -6.53 -17.98 -9.64
C HIS A 186 -5.07 -17.53 -9.60
N ILE A 187 -4.73 -16.45 -10.30
CA ILE A 187 -3.38 -15.87 -10.26
C ILE A 187 -3.43 -14.46 -9.69
N PRO A 188 -2.69 -14.19 -8.59
CA PRO A 188 -2.53 -12.84 -8.06
C PRO A 188 -1.84 -11.92 -9.06
N PHE A 189 -2.14 -10.62 -9.01
CA PHE A 189 -1.35 -9.63 -9.75
C PHE A 189 0.10 -9.59 -9.25
N ASP A 190 0.27 -9.52 -7.93
CA ASP A 190 1.58 -9.53 -7.26
C ASP A 190 1.94 -10.96 -6.85
N TYR A 191 3.02 -11.50 -7.42
CA TYR A 191 3.40 -12.90 -7.23
C TYR A 191 3.79 -13.25 -5.78
N LEU A 192 4.03 -12.26 -4.90
CA LEU A 192 4.20 -12.51 -3.46
C LEU A 192 3.03 -13.31 -2.88
N TRP A 193 1.82 -12.98 -3.32
CA TRP A 193 0.57 -13.55 -2.83
C TRP A 193 0.18 -14.86 -3.50
N GLN A 194 1.10 -15.49 -4.25
CA GLN A 194 0.91 -16.87 -4.71
C GLN A 194 1.17 -17.87 -3.59
N PHE A 195 1.92 -17.51 -2.54
CA PHE A 195 2.36 -18.43 -1.48
C PHE A 195 3.08 -19.67 -2.04
N LEU A 196 3.89 -19.46 -3.09
CA LEU A 196 4.68 -20.48 -3.76
C LEU A 196 6.15 -20.10 -3.72
N ASN A 197 7.02 -21.05 -3.37
CA ASN A 197 8.46 -20.80 -3.42
C ASN A 197 9.04 -20.80 -4.84
N TYR A 198 8.26 -21.21 -5.83
CA TYR A 198 8.61 -21.12 -7.25
C TYR A 198 7.42 -20.51 -7.99
N PRO A 199 7.28 -19.17 -7.95
CA PRO A 199 6.11 -18.50 -8.51
C PRO A 199 5.88 -18.81 -10.00
N ILE A 200 4.61 -18.83 -10.37
CA ILE A 200 4.12 -18.97 -11.73
C ILE A 200 4.04 -17.57 -12.35
N THR A 201 4.63 -17.41 -13.53
CA THR A 201 4.56 -16.16 -14.29
C THR A 201 3.21 -16.03 -15.00
N ASN A 202 2.84 -14.81 -15.41
CA ASN A 202 1.62 -14.63 -16.19
C ASN A 202 1.69 -15.41 -17.51
N ASN A 203 2.86 -15.53 -18.16
CA ASN A 203 3.01 -16.32 -19.39
C ASN A 203 2.68 -17.80 -19.17
N GLU A 204 3.18 -18.38 -18.08
CA GLU A 204 2.93 -19.79 -17.74
C GLU A 204 1.48 -20.03 -17.36
N PHE A 205 0.88 -19.10 -16.61
CA PHE A 205 -0.55 -19.16 -16.32
C PHE A 205 -1.37 -19.16 -17.61
N TYR A 206 -1.03 -18.30 -18.57
CA TYR A 206 -1.67 -18.28 -19.89
C TYR A 206 -1.50 -19.59 -20.66
N ALA A 207 -0.29 -20.16 -20.67
CA ALA A 207 0.02 -21.44 -21.30
C ALA A 207 -0.59 -22.66 -20.58
N GLY A 208 -1.11 -22.49 -19.36
CA GLY A 208 -1.65 -23.58 -18.54
C GLY A 208 -0.57 -24.41 -17.82
N THR A 209 0.68 -23.98 -17.87
CA THR A 209 1.84 -24.66 -17.25
C THR A 209 2.00 -24.26 -15.78
N THR A 210 1.02 -24.62 -14.96
CA THR A 210 0.92 -24.21 -13.54
C THR A 210 1.57 -25.20 -12.56
N GLN A 211 2.26 -26.22 -13.07
CA GLN A 211 3.02 -27.16 -12.25
C GLN A 211 4.28 -26.50 -11.66
N ILE A 212 4.64 -26.89 -10.43
CA ILE A 212 5.80 -26.32 -9.73
C ILE A 212 7.11 -26.85 -10.34
N ILE A 213 7.88 -25.95 -10.93
CA ILE A 213 9.18 -26.24 -11.55
C ILE A 213 10.29 -25.82 -10.57
N LYS A 214 10.91 -26.78 -9.88
CA LYS A 214 11.92 -26.53 -8.85
C LYS A 214 13.28 -26.03 -9.38
N SER A 215 13.50 -26.08 -10.70
CA SER A 215 14.69 -25.51 -11.33
C SER A 215 14.63 -23.98 -11.46
N LYS A 216 13.46 -23.36 -11.23
CA LYS A 216 13.33 -21.90 -11.16
C LYS A 216 14.04 -21.34 -9.93
N LYS A 217 14.33 -20.04 -9.97
CA LYS A 217 14.83 -19.31 -8.80
C LYS A 217 13.88 -19.48 -7.62
N PHE A 218 14.41 -19.96 -6.50
CA PHE A 218 13.69 -20.06 -5.24
C PHE A 218 13.32 -18.66 -4.74
N PHE A 219 12.08 -18.53 -4.27
CA PHE A 219 11.51 -17.32 -3.71
C PHE A 219 11.01 -17.63 -2.30
N ASP A 220 11.66 -17.10 -1.28
CA ASP A 220 11.22 -17.27 0.10
C ASP A 220 10.05 -16.33 0.41
N PHE A 221 8.83 -16.73 0.02
CA PHE A 221 7.66 -15.89 0.18
C PHE A 221 7.35 -15.59 1.66
N GLU A 222 7.73 -16.46 2.61
CA GLU A 222 7.46 -16.20 4.03
C GLU A 222 8.33 -15.07 4.56
N THR A 223 9.63 -15.09 4.24
CA THR A 223 10.55 -13.99 4.56
C THR A 223 10.12 -12.69 3.88
N GLU A 224 9.68 -12.75 2.62
CA GLU A 224 9.21 -11.58 1.88
C GLU A 224 7.90 -11.02 2.46
N ILE A 225 6.96 -11.85 2.92
CA ILE A 225 5.76 -11.39 3.65
C ILE A 225 6.16 -10.73 4.97
N ALA A 226 7.09 -11.32 5.72
CA ALA A 226 7.57 -10.75 6.99
C ALA A 226 8.25 -9.38 6.79
N LYS A 227 9.01 -9.22 5.70
CA LYS A 227 9.58 -7.93 5.28
C LYS A 227 8.47 -6.96 4.87
N TYR A 228 7.56 -7.38 3.99
CA TYR A 228 6.45 -6.58 3.48
C TYR A 228 5.62 -5.96 4.62
N ASN A 229 5.31 -6.74 5.66
CA ASN A 229 4.53 -6.26 6.80
C ASN A 229 5.19 -5.11 7.59
N LYS A 230 6.52 -4.99 7.54
CA LYS A 230 7.29 -3.95 8.25
C LYS A 230 7.49 -2.68 7.42
N LEU A 231 7.17 -2.72 6.12
CA LEU A 231 7.39 -1.59 5.23
C LEU A 231 6.34 -0.48 5.43
N PRO A 232 6.73 0.80 5.26
CA PRO A 232 5.79 1.89 5.05
C PRO A 232 4.88 1.62 3.84
N GLU A 233 3.69 2.22 3.82
CA GLU A 233 2.69 1.98 2.76
C GLU A 233 3.22 2.32 1.37
N THR A 234 3.98 3.42 1.24
CA THR A 234 4.63 3.81 -0.03
C THR A 234 5.54 2.72 -0.58
N ASP A 235 6.28 2.05 0.29
CA ASP A 235 7.25 1.03 -0.09
C ASP A 235 6.56 -0.30 -0.38
N LYS A 236 5.48 -0.62 0.34
CA LYS A 236 4.60 -1.75 0.02
C LYS A 236 4.02 -1.61 -1.39
N LEU A 237 3.49 -0.44 -1.73
CA LEU A 237 2.93 -0.16 -3.06
C LEU A 237 4.00 -0.23 -4.14
N PHE A 238 5.17 0.38 -3.90
CA PHE A 238 6.29 0.37 -4.84
C PHE A 238 6.81 -1.04 -5.12
N GLU A 239 7.11 -1.82 -4.07
CA GLU A 239 7.58 -3.19 -4.24
C GLU A 239 6.52 -4.08 -4.89
N SER A 240 5.23 -3.88 -4.56
CA SER A 240 4.14 -4.61 -5.20
C SER A 240 4.05 -4.31 -6.70
N ALA A 241 4.14 -3.03 -7.09
CA ALA A 241 4.18 -2.62 -8.50
C ALA A 241 5.37 -3.26 -9.24
N ALA A 242 6.56 -3.25 -8.64
CA ALA A 242 7.75 -3.89 -9.23
C ALA A 242 7.58 -5.40 -9.41
N ARG A 243 6.94 -6.08 -8.45
CA ARG A 243 6.67 -7.53 -8.56
C ARG A 243 5.62 -7.82 -9.64
N ILE A 244 4.56 -7.01 -9.75
CA ILE A 244 3.55 -7.13 -10.81
C ILE A 244 4.20 -7.00 -12.18
N GLU A 245 5.00 -5.94 -12.39
CA GLU A 245 5.69 -5.68 -13.65
C GLU A 245 6.63 -6.83 -14.03
N LYS A 246 7.42 -7.31 -13.06
CA LYS A 246 8.33 -8.46 -13.25
C LYS A 246 7.61 -9.77 -13.57
N ASN A 247 6.35 -9.95 -13.15
CA ASN A 247 5.58 -11.15 -13.46
C ASN A 247 5.03 -11.17 -14.90
N GLY A 248 5.16 -10.05 -15.62
CA GLY A 248 4.73 -9.85 -17.00
C GLY A 248 3.34 -9.22 -17.13
N VAL A 249 3.23 -8.16 -17.93
CA VAL A 249 1.97 -7.42 -18.14
C VAL A 249 1.31 -7.90 -19.44
N LEU A 250 0.41 -8.88 -19.36
CA LEU A 250 -0.15 -9.58 -20.53
C LEU A 250 -1.60 -9.23 -20.87
N ASN A 251 -2.28 -8.46 -20.01
CA ASN A 251 -3.66 -8.06 -20.24
C ASN A 251 -3.97 -6.71 -19.57
N ALA A 252 -5.13 -6.14 -19.93
CA ALA A 252 -5.58 -4.86 -19.42
C ALA A 252 -5.76 -4.84 -17.90
N LEU A 253 -6.15 -5.95 -17.27
CA LEU A 253 -6.35 -6.02 -15.81
C LEU A 253 -5.02 -5.85 -15.06
N ILE A 254 -3.95 -6.48 -15.55
CA ILE A 254 -2.61 -6.34 -14.96
C ILE A 254 -2.10 -4.91 -15.16
N LEU A 255 -2.29 -4.36 -16.37
CA LEU A 255 -1.86 -3.00 -16.69
C LEU A 255 -2.58 -1.97 -15.81
N GLU A 256 -3.91 -2.06 -15.71
CA GLU A 256 -4.73 -1.18 -14.86
C GLU A 256 -4.27 -1.25 -13.40
N ARG A 257 -4.04 -2.46 -12.87
CA ARG A 257 -3.56 -2.63 -11.50
C ARG A 257 -2.17 -2.03 -11.28
N LEU A 258 -1.27 -2.22 -12.24
CA LEU A 258 0.10 -1.71 -12.18
C LEU A 258 0.10 -0.17 -12.20
N GLU A 259 -0.61 0.43 -13.15
CA GLU A 259 -0.70 1.88 -13.29
C GLU A 259 -1.41 2.53 -12.09
N GLY A 260 -2.46 1.89 -11.56
CA GLY A 260 -3.12 2.32 -10.32
C GLY A 260 -2.14 2.43 -9.16
N LYS A 261 -1.33 1.37 -8.93
CA LYS A 261 -0.30 1.38 -7.87
C LYS A 261 0.80 2.40 -8.13
N LYS A 262 1.30 2.53 -9.37
CA LYS A 262 2.32 3.55 -9.73
C LYS A 262 1.81 4.96 -9.48
N LYS A 263 0.55 5.25 -9.83
CA LYS A 263 -0.10 6.54 -9.57
C LYS A 263 -0.25 6.83 -8.08
N GLU A 264 -0.63 5.83 -7.29
CA GLU A 264 -0.74 5.97 -5.83
C GLU A 264 0.62 6.24 -5.17
N VAL A 265 1.67 5.51 -5.57
CA VAL A 265 3.05 5.77 -5.13
C VAL A 265 3.48 7.20 -5.47
N ALA A 266 3.21 7.65 -6.70
CA ALA A 266 3.54 9.00 -7.12
C ALA A 266 2.81 10.04 -6.27
N TYR A 267 1.50 9.85 -6.04
CA TYR A 267 0.69 10.73 -5.21
C TYR A 267 1.25 10.86 -3.78
N LEU A 268 1.52 9.74 -3.11
CA LEU A 268 2.06 9.75 -1.75
C LEU A 268 3.45 10.41 -1.68
N ARG A 269 4.32 10.15 -2.67
CA ARG A 269 5.64 10.81 -2.77
C ARG A 269 5.50 12.31 -3.01
N HIS A 270 4.58 12.73 -3.87
CA HIS A 270 4.31 14.15 -4.10
C HIS A 270 3.86 14.84 -2.81
N ASN A 271 2.92 14.26 -2.06
CA ASN A 271 2.46 14.80 -0.78
C ASN A 271 3.60 14.92 0.24
N ALA A 272 4.40 13.86 0.42
CA ALA A 272 5.56 13.90 1.31
C ALA A 272 6.59 14.96 0.89
N ASN A 273 6.78 15.17 -0.41
CA ASN A 273 7.63 16.25 -0.90
C ASN A 273 6.99 17.63 -0.66
N ILE A 274 5.68 17.78 -0.81
CA ILE A 274 4.97 19.04 -0.49
C ILE A 274 5.12 19.40 0.99
N GLU A 275 5.05 18.43 1.90
CA GLU A 275 5.32 18.66 3.32
C GLU A 275 6.74 19.18 3.57
N LYS A 276 7.74 18.59 2.90
CA LYS A 276 9.13 19.09 2.94
C LYS A 276 9.24 20.50 2.35
N LEU A 277 8.56 20.77 1.23
CA LEU A 277 8.53 22.10 0.62
C LEU A 277 7.98 23.13 1.61
N ASN A 278 6.89 22.81 2.30
CA ASN A 278 6.27 23.70 3.29
C ASN A 278 7.23 23.96 4.46
N SER A 279 7.98 22.96 4.92
CA SER A 279 9.03 23.14 5.93
C SER A 279 10.13 24.08 5.45
N ILE A 280 10.61 23.91 4.21
CA ILE A 280 11.64 24.78 3.62
C ILE A 280 11.12 26.21 3.50
N VAL A 281 9.86 26.41 3.11
CA VAL A 281 9.24 27.74 3.03
C VAL A 281 9.17 28.39 4.42
N ALA A 282 8.86 27.64 5.47
CA ALA A 282 8.87 28.15 6.85
C ALA A 282 10.27 28.60 7.28
N ASP A 283 11.30 27.76 7.06
CA ASP A 283 12.69 28.09 7.38
C ASP A 283 13.21 29.29 6.56
N PHE A 284 12.83 29.36 5.28
CA PHE A 284 13.15 30.47 4.40
C PHE A 284 12.54 31.77 4.90
N ASN A 285 11.25 31.76 5.28
CA ASN A 285 10.58 32.94 5.82
C ASN A 285 11.23 33.42 7.12
N GLU A 286 11.62 32.51 8.02
CA GLU A 286 12.37 32.85 9.23
C GLU A 286 13.72 33.51 8.90
N ALA A 287 14.45 32.96 7.91
CA ALA A 287 15.71 33.53 7.47
C ALA A 287 15.54 34.93 6.85
N VAL A 288 14.47 35.16 6.09
CA VAL A 288 14.12 36.47 5.54
C VAL A 288 13.79 37.47 6.65
N ILE A 289 13.08 37.06 7.71
CA ILE A 289 12.79 37.92 8.87
C ILE A 289 14.10 38.36 9.54
N LEU A 290 15.00 37.41 9.83
CA LEU A 290 16.30 37.69 10.44
C LEU A 290 17.18 38.60 9.56
N LEU A 291 17.16 38.37 8.24
CA LEU A 291 17.86 39.24 7.30
C LEU A 291 17.29 40.65 7.32
N ASN A 292 15.96 40.79 7.31
CA ASN A 292 15.30 42.10 7.36
C ASN A 292 15.62 42.86 8.65
N ASP A 293 15.67 42.18 9.79
CA ASP A 293 16.10 42.78 11.07
C ASP A 293 17.54 43.31 10.98
N PHE A 294 18.45 42.53 10.38
CA PHE A 294 19.82 42.98 10.11
C PHE A 294 19.87 44.16 9.14
N VAL A 295 19.09 44.13 8.05
CA VAL A 295 19.04 45.22 7.05
C VAL A 295 18.52 46.50 7.70
N HIS A 296 17.48 46.41 8.52
CA HIS A 296 16.96 47.54 9.28
C HIS A 296 18.02 48.09 10.25
N TYR A 297 18.73 47.21 10.97
CA TYR A 297 19.84 47.58 11.85
C TYR A 297 20.98 48.29 11.09
N ARG A 298 21.36 47.78 9.91
CA ARG A 298 22.34 48.41 9.01
C ARG A 298 21.88 49.77 8.51
N ASN A 299 20.62 49.91 8.11
CA ASN A 299 20.03 51.17 7.66
C ASN A 299 19.98 52.20 8.79
N ASN A 300 19.82 51.76 10.05
CA ASN A 300 19.97 52.60 11.23
C ASN A 300 21.43 52.83 11.66
N LYS A 301 22.39 52.57 10.76
CA LYS A 301 23.83 52.80 10.95
C LYS A 301 24.39 52.09 12.17
N PHE A 302 23.93 50.87 12.41
CA PHE A 302 24.31 50.02 13.54
C PHE A 302 24.05 50.67 14.90
N LYS A 303 22.82 51.17 15.07
CA LYS A 303 22.30 51.67 16.34
C LYS A 303 21.12 50.80 16.80
N PRO A 304 21.11 50.34 18.07
CA PRO A 304 22.11 50.57 19.13
C PRO A 304 23.46 49.88 18.86
N ALA A 305 24.51 50.29 19.58
CA ALA A 305 25.82 49.68 19.40
C ALA A 305 25.84 48.24 19.93
N PHE A 306 26.19 47.29 19.09
CA PHE A 306 26.44 45.89 19.45
C PHE A 306 27.94 45.57 19.30
N SER A 307 28.38 44.47 19.92
CA SER A 307 29.72 43.93 19.75
C SER A 307 29.96 43.43 18.32
N ASP A 308 31.22 43.39 17.90
CA ASP A 308 31.60 42.89 16.57
C ASP A 308 31.09 41.45 16.33
N ASP A 309 31.11 40.60 17.36
CA ASP A 309 30.59 39.23 17.33
C ASP A 309 29.06 39.18 17.18
N GLU A 310 28.33 40.11 17.80
CA GLU A 310 26.88 40.23 17.62
C GLU A 310 26.53 40.69 16.21
N ILE A 311 27.22 41.71 15.68
CA ILE A 311 27.01 42.20 14.31
C ILE A 311 27.29 41.09 13.29
N SER A 312 28.37 40.32 13.50
CA SER A 312 28.70 39.17 12.65
C SER A 312 27.59 38.10 12.72
N ARG A 313 27.13 37.73 13.91
CA ARG A 313 26.05 36.74 14.09
C ARG A 313 24.72 37.17 13.47
N MET A 314 24.38 38.46 13.51
CA MET A 314 23.13 38.98 12.93
C MET A 314 23.02 38.73 11.43
N ILE A 315 24.14 38.71 10.69
CA ILE A 315 24.12 38.40 9.25
C ILE A 315 24.46 36.94 8.95
N GLN A 316 25.31 36.30 9.77
CA GLN A 316 25.72 34.92 9.52
C GLN A 316 24.58 33.92 9.81
N THR A 317 23.73 34.19 10.80
CA THR A 317 22.58 33.34 11.12
C THR A 317 21.57 33.19 9.96
N PRO A 318 21.04 34.29 9.36
CA PRO A 318 20.17 34.16 8.19
C PRO A 318 20.89 33.52 7.00
N LYS A 319 22.19 33.81 6.77
CA LYS A 319 22.98 33.16 5.70
C LYS A 319 22.98 31.63 5.85
N GLU A 320 23.31 31.12 7.03
CA GLU A 320 23.37 29.68 7.26
C GLU A 320 22.01 28.99 7.08
N LYS A 321 20.92 29.66 7.50
CA LYS A 321 19.57 29.16 7.24
C LYS A 321 19.24 29.15 5.75
N LEU A 322 19.59 30.20 5.00
CA LEU A 322 19.35 30.28 3.56
C LEU A 322 20.13 29.22 2.78
N VAL A 323 21.39 28.95 3.14
CA VAL A 323 22.18 27.86 2.56
C VAL A 323 21.51 26.50 2.81
N LYS A 324 21.05 26.24 4.04
CA LYS A 324 20.30 25.01 4.35
C LYS A 324 19.01 24.90 3.53
N CYS A 325 18.29 26.01 3.35
CA CYS A 325 17.10 26.05 2.51
C CYS A 325 17.44 25.74 1.04
N GLN A 326 18.53 26.29 0.52
CA GLN A 326 19.03 26.04 -0.83
C GLN A 326 19.36 24.56 -1.02
N ASP A 327 20.15 23.98 -0.12
CA ASP A 327 20.50 22.55 -0.19
C ASP A 327 19.26 21.66 -0.12
N ALA A 328 18.32 21.97 0.78
CA ALA A 328 17.09 21.21 0.94
C ALA A 328 16.18 21.30 -0.30
N ILE A 329 16.02 22.50 -0.89
CA ILE A 329 15.12 22.70 -2.03
C ILE A 329 15.64 22.05 -3.32
N TYR A 330 16.96 21.89 -3.48
CA TYR A 330 17.51 21.18 -4.64
C TYR A 330 17.46 19.65 -4.49
N ASN A 331 17.34 19.13 -3.26
CA ASN A 331 17.18 17.71 -2.97
C ASN A 331 15.72 17.23 -2.93
N ILE A 332 14.75 18.12 -3.13
CA ILE A 332 13.34 17.75 -3.14
C ILE A 332 12.96 17.04 -4.46
N GLY A 333 12.18 15.97 -4.34
CA GLY A 333 11.63 15.27 -5.51
C GLY A 333 10.46 16.02 -6.16
N ALA A 334 9.79 15.37 -7.11
CA ALA A 334 8.59 15.92 -7.75
C ALA A 334 7.47 16.19 -6.72
N VAL A 335 6.73 17.29 -6.91
CA VAL A 335 5.61 17.73 -6.05
C VAL A 335 4.26 17.71 -6.77
N GLY A 336 4.19 17.03 -7.92
CA GLY A 336 3.04 17.05 -8.82
C GLY A 336 2.93 18.36 -9.62
N ASN A 337 2.13 18.30 -10.69
CA ASN A 337 2.01 19.41 -11.65
C ASN A 337 1.44 20.69 -11.01
N GLU A 338 0.50 20.54 -10.08
CA GLU A 338 -0.17 21.66 -9.41
C GLU A 338 0.80 22.51 -8.57
N ASN A 339 1.85 21.89 -8.00
CA ASN A 339 2.83 22.58 -7.15
C ASN A 339 4.17 22.85 -7.84
N ALA A 340 4.34 22.42 -9.09
CA ALA A 340 5.62 22.55 -9.81
C ALA A 340 6.03 24.02 -9.99
N SER A 341 5.09 24.90 -10.31
CA SER A 341 5.33 26.34 -10.43
C SER A 341 5.73 26.97 -9.09
N ASN A 342 5.04 26.61 -8.01
CA ASN A 342 5.37 27.08 -6.66
C ASN A 342 6.79 26.66 -6.25
N LEU A 343 7.14 25.37 -6.45
CA LEU A 343 8.48 24.88 -6.19
C LEU A 343 9.55 25.66 -6.97
N ALA A 344 9.32 25.92 -8.26
CA ALA A 344 10.25 26.70 -9.09
C ALA A 344 10.39 28.15 -8.58
N SER A 345 9.29 28.79 -8.17
CA SER A 345 9.32 30.14 -7.60
C SER A 345 10.10 30.20 -6.30
N ILE A 346 9.88 29.27 -5.38
CA ILE A 346 10.60 29.23 -4.09
C ILE A 346 12.10 29.00 -4.30
N LYS A 347 12.48 28.10 -5.21
CA LYS A 347 13.89 27.91 -5.62
C LYS A 347 14.53 29.22 -6.06
N LYS A 348 13.83 29.96 -6.92
CA LYS A 348 14.31 31.27 -7.41
C LYS A 348 14.46 32.27 -6.26
N SER A 349 13.44 32.43 -5.42
CA SER A 349 13.46 33.37 -4.29
C SER A 349 14.59 33.07 -3.30
N ILE A 350 14.84 31.80 -2.96
CA ILE A 350 15.94 31.40 -2.07
C ILE A 350 17.28 31.84 -2.66
N ASN A 351 17.52 31.58 -3.94
CA ASN A 351 18.79 31.96 -4.59
C ASN A 351 18.98 33.48 -4.64
N GLU A 352 17.93 34.24 -4.95
CA GLU A 352 17.98 35.70 -5.00
C GLU A 352 18.26 36.32 -3.62
N VAL A 353 17.57 35.85 -2.59
CA VAL A 353 17.78 36.32 -1.21
C VAL A 353 19.14 35.90 -0.67
N LEU A 354 19.61 34.69 -0.99
CA LEU A 354 20.95 34.25 -0.60
C LEU A 354 22.04 35.12 -1.24
N ALA A 355 21.91 35.45 -2.53
CA ALA A 355 22.85 36.36 -3.21
C ALA A 355 22.88 37.75 -2.56
N GLN A 356 21.71 38.32 -2.23
CA GLN A 356 21.63 39.59 -1.50
C GLN A 356 22.27 39.48 -0.10
N THR A 357 22.06 38.36 0.58
CA THR A 357 22.65 38.09 1.89
C THR A 357 24.18 38.06 1.80
N GLU A 358 24.76 37.50 0.73
CA GLU A 358 26.21 37.50 0.53
C GLU A 358 26.79 38.91 0.38
N GLU A 359 26.09 39.83 -0.30
CA GLU A 359 26.51 41.24 -0.36
C GLU A 359 26.53 41.89 1.03
N HIS A 360 25.54 41.59 1.87
CA HIS A 360 25.49 42.05 3.25
C HIS A 360 26.61 41.45 4.12
N VAL A 361 26.94 40.16 3.92
CA VAL A 361 28.05 39.49 4.60
C VAL A 361 29.37 40.17 4.26
N LEU A 362 29.62 40.44 2.97
CA LEU A 362 30.83 41.14 2.50
C LEU A 362 30.94 42.53 3.12
N PHE A 363 29.84 43.28 3.18
CA PHE A 363 29.82 44.58 3.86
C PHE A 363 30.20 44.48 5.34
N VAL A 364 29.66 43.49 6.07
CA VAL A 364 29.99 43.31 7.50
C VAL A 364 31.46 42.94 7.67
N GLN A 365 31.99 42.04 6.83
CA GLN A 365 33.41 41.69 6.85
C GLN A 365 34.30 42.92 6.62
N GLU A 366 33.97 43.75 5.63
CA GLU A 366 34.69 44.99 5.38
C GLU A 366 34.57 45.97 6.56
N TYR A 367 33.35 46.16 7.08
CA TYR A 367 33.08 47.04 8.22
C TYR A 367 33.91 46.65 9.44
N LEU A 368 33.92 45.36 9.78
CA LEU A 368 34.63 44.84 10.95
C LEU A 368 36.16 44.92 10.78
N SER A 369 36.67 44.85 9.54
CA SER A 369 38.11 45.01 9.26
C SER A 369 38.63 46.44 9.50
N LYS A 370 37.75 47.46 9.49
CA LYS A 370 38.13 48.88 9.61
C LYS A 370 38.20 49.37 11.07
N SER A 371 39.00 50.42 11.30
CA SER A 371 39.06 51.12 12.59
C SER A 371 37.72 51.79 12.94
N LYS A 372 37.48 52.08 14.23
CA LYS A 372 36.24 52.74 14.71
C LYS A 372 35.93 54.07 14.00
N ILE A 373 36.96 54.82 13.61
CA ILE A 373 36.79 56.09 12.87
C ILE A 373 36.39 55.81 11.43
N ALA A 374 37.09 54.89 10.75
CA ALA A 374 36.81 54.53 9.37
C ALA A 374 35.42 53.88 9.20
N ARG A 375 34.95 53.11 10.18
CA ARG A 375 33.58 52.57 10.25
C ARG A 375 32.49 53.64 10.20
N LYS A 376 32.72 54.81 10.82
CA LYS A 376 31.75 55.94 10.78
C LYS A 376 31.59 56.52 9.37
N LEU A 377 32.68 56.54 8.60
CA LEU A 377 32.70 57.07 7.23
C LEU A 377 32.01 56.14 6.21
N MET A 378 31.85 54.85 6.52
CA MET A 378 31.13 53.89 5.66
C MET A 378 29.62 54.18 5.55
N PHE A 379 29.06 55.00 6.45
CA PHE A 379 27.64 55.37 6.45
C PHE A 379 27.38 56.82 6.00
N THR A 380 28.41 57.56 5.61
CA THR A 380 28.29 58.91 5.07
C THR A 380 28.37 58.85 3.56
N LYS A 381 27.32 59.28 2.84
CA LYS A 381 27.46 59.59 1.41
C LYS A 381 28.51 60.69 1.29
N VAL A 382 29.64 60.40 0.65
CA VAL A 382 30.59 61.44 0.28
C VAL A 382 29.96 62.17 -0.90
N SER A 383 29.45 63.37 -0.68
CA SER A 383 29.15 64.29 -1.78
C SER A 383 30.33 65.24 -1.93
N TRP A 384 30.84 65.33 -3.15
CA TRP A 384 31.78 66.39 -3.53
C TRP A 384 31.02 67.33 -4.46
N TYR A 385 30.85 68.59 -4.05
CA TYR A 385 30.08 69.61 -4.79
C TYR A 385 28.65 69.19 -5.20
N GLY A 386 27.90 68.55 -4.30
CA GLY A 386 26.48 68.23 -4.54
C GLY A 386 26.22 67.10 -5.53
N VAL A 387 27.26 66.46 -6.07
CA VAL A 387 27.14 65.24 -6.86
C VAL A 387 27.37 64.04 -5.94
N PRO A 388 26.47 63.04 -5.91
CA PRO A 388 26.72 61.79 -5.20
C PRO A 388 27.90 61.07 -5.86
N LEU A 389 28.96 60.77 -5.10
CA LEU A 389 29.94 59.76 -5.52
C LEU A 389 29.31 58.40 -5.23
N ASN A 390 28.59 57.88 -6.22
CA ASN A 390 28.31 56.45 -6.33
C ASN A 390 29.34 55.82 -7.26
#